data_AF-A0A453N5E0-F1
#
_entry.id   AF-A0A453N5E0-F1
#
_cell.length_a   1.000
_cell.length_b   1.000
_cell.length_c   1.000
_cell.angle_alpha   90.00
_cell.angle_beta   90.00
_cell.angle_gamma   90.00
#
_symmetry.space_group_name_H-M   'P 1'
#
loop_
_entity.id
_entity.type
_entity.pdbx_description
1 polymer ?
#
loop_
_entity_poly.entity_id
_entity_poly.type
_entity_poly.pdbx_seq_one_letter_code
_entity_poly.pdbx_strand_id
1 'polypeptide(L)'
;NNLSWFLHIKSALIAQSCTGRHLAELCREEYPPFVNICLWIIAELAVISDDIPEVLGTAFAFNILFKIPVWAGVILTVFSTLLLLGVQRFGARKLEFIIAAFMFTMAGCFFGELSYLSPSARDVTKGMFVPSLRGKGAAANAMALFGAIIHRKELI
;
A
#
# COMPACT_ATOMS: atom_id res chain seq x y z
N ASN A 1 13.00 28.89 -5.50
CA ASN A 1 12.61 27.79 -6.42
C ASN A 1 12.06 26.52 -5.76
N ASN A 2 12.14 26.33 -4.43
CA ASN A 2 11.55 25.14 -3.78
C ASN A 2 10.20 25.41 -3.08
N LEU A 3 9.91 26.67 -2.69
CA LEU A 3 8.64 27.05 -2.05
C LEU A 3 7.43 26.99 -3.00
N SER A 4 7.61 27.31 -4.30
CA SER A 4 6.50 27.32 -5.26
C SER A 4 5.93 25.91 -5.50
N TRP A 5 6.81 24.90 -5.60
CA TRP A 5 6.40 23.50 -5.70
C TRP A 5 5.71 23.00 -4.43
N PHE A 6 6.17 23.43 -3.26
CA PHE A 6 5.56 23.07 -1.98
C PHE A 6 4.18 23.70 -1.79
N LEU A 7 3.99 24.93 -2.27
CA LEU A 7 2.71 25.65 -2.24
C LEU A 7 1.68 25.02 -3.19
N HIS A 8 2.08 24.61 -4.39
CA HIS A 8 1.19 23.93 -5.34
C HIS A 8 0.73 22.55 -4.86
N ILE A 9 1.60 21.78 -4.20
CA ILE A 9 1.24 20.47 -3.65
C ILE A 9 0.30 20.63 -2.44
N LYS A 10 0.55 21.62 -1.57
CA LYS A 10 -0.35 21.90 -0.44
C LYS A 10 -1.71 22.43 -0.89
N SER A 11 -1.77 23.28 -1.91
CA SER A 11 -3.05 23.78 -2.42
C SER A 11 -3.90 22.68 -3.03
N ALA A 12 -3.29 21.70 -3.72
CA ALA A 12 -4.02 20.55 -4.25
C ALA A 12 -4.61 19.65 -3.15
N LEU A 13 -3.83 19.40 -2.08
CA LEU A 13 -4.30 18.63 -0.91
C LEU A 13 -5.41 19.34 -0.14
N ILE A 14 -5.29 20.65 0.06
CA ILE A 14 -6.29 21.46 0.77
C ILE A 14 -7.56 21.61 -0.06
N ALA A 15 -7.46 21.75 -1.38
CA ALA A 15 -8.61 21.77 -2.27
C ALA A 15 -9.40 20.46 -2.18
N GLN A 16 -8.74 19.30 -2.14
CA GLN A 16 -9.44 18.02 -2.04
C GLN A 16 -10.21 17.87 -0.71
N SER A 17 -9.65 18.33 0.42
CA SER A 17 -10.34 18.31 1.73
C SER A 17 -11.45 19.36 1.87
N CYS A 18 -11.35 20.51 1.20
CA CYS A 18 -12.27 21.62 1.36
C CYS A 18 -13.38 21.67 0.29
N THR A 19 -13.16 21.11 -0.91
CA THR A 19 -14.09 21.20 -2.04
C THR A 19 -14.98 19.96 -2.18
N GLY A 20 -14.65 18.85 -1.50
CA GLY A 20 -15.46 17.61 -1.53
C GLY A 20 -15.52 16.94 -2.91
N ARG A 21 -14.63 17.33 -3.83
CA ARG A 21 -14.52 16.82 -5.20
C ARG A 21 -13.30 15.91 -5.31
N HIS A 22 -13.45 14.79 -6.03
CA HIS A 22 -12.36 13.84 -6.24
C HIS A 22 -11.23 14.49 -7.06
N LEU A 23 -9.97 14.17 -6.77
CA LEU A 23 -8.81 14.71 -7.51
C LEU A 23 -8.92 14.45 -9.03
N ALA A 24 -9.56 13.35 -9.41
CA ALA A 24 -9.87 13.01 -10.78
C ALA A 24 -10.79 14.05 -11.47
N GLU A 25 -11.73 14.66 -10.75
CA GLU A 25 -12.61 15.71 -11.29
C GLU A 25 -11.87 17.03 -11.51
N LEU A 26 -10.99 17.40 -10.57
CA LEU A 26 -10.15 18.60 -10.69
C LEU A 26 -9.17 18.47 -11.86
N CYS A 27 -8.55 17.30 -12.03
CA CYS A 27 -7.71 17.02 -13.20
C CYS A 27 -8.53 17.03 -14.50
N ARG A 28 -9.77 16.54 -14.48
CA ARG A 28 -10.63 16.52 -15.68
C ARG A 28 -11.06 17.91 -16.15
N GLU A 29 -11.18 18.88 -15.24
CA GLU A 29 -11.52 20.26 -15.59
C GLU A 29 -10.31 21.06 -16.13
N GLU A 30 -9.11 20.77 -15.65
CA GLU A 30 -7.90 21.51 -16.02
C GLU A 30 -7.21 20.96 -17.29
N TYR A 31 -7.30 19.65 -17.54
CA TYR A 31 -6.55 18.99 -18.61
C TYR A 31 -7.36 18.72 -19.89
N PRO A 32 -6.71 18.75 -21.07
CA PRO A 32 -7.33 18.39 -22.34
C PRO A 32 -7.78 16.91 -22.37
N PRO A 33 -8.78 16.55 -23.19
CA PRO A 33 -9.43 15.23 -23.16
C PRO A 33 -8.48 14.05 -23.40
N PHE A 34 -7.40 14.25 -24.15
CA PHE A 34 -6.39 13.22 -24.38
C PHE A 34 -5.61 12.85 -23.11
N VAL A 35 -5.19 13.85 -22.32
CA VAL A 35 -4.44 13.63 -21.07
C VAL A 35 -5.32 12.95 -20.03
N ASN A 36 -6.62 13.28 -19.99
CA ASN A 36 -7.58 12.65 -19.10
C ASN A 36 -7.73 11.14 -19.37
N ILE A 37 -7.76 10.73 -20.65
CA ILE A 37 -7.81 9.29 -21.01
C ILE A 37 -6.53 8.58 -20.55
N CYS A 38 -5.35 9.18 -20.76
CA CYS A 38 -4.09 8.61 -20.28
C CYS A 38 -4.06 8.48 -18.75
N LEU A 39 -4.52 9.51 -18.02
CA LEU A 39 -4.61 9.48 -16.56
C LEU A 39 -5.56 8.39 -16.06
N TRP A 40 -6.70 8.22 -16.74
CA TRP A 40 -7.65 7.16 -16.42
C TRP A 40 -7.04 5.76 -16.60
N ILE A 41 -6.33 5.50 -17.71
CA ILE A 41 -5.65 4.21 -17.94
C ILE A 41 -4.60 3.94 -16.86
N ILE A 42 -3.80 4.94 -16.49
CA ILE A 42 -2.77 4.78 -15.45
C ILE A 42 -3.40 4.51 -14.09
N ALA A 43 -4.52 5.17 -13.76
CA ALA A 43 -5.24 4.94 -12.52
C ALA A 43 -5.80 3.51 -12.46
N GLU A 44 -6.43 3.04 -13.54
CA GLU A 44 -6.96 1.67 -13.61
C GLU A 44 -5.85 0.61 -13.45
N LEU A 45 -4.72 0.82 -14.14
CA LEU A 45 -3.55 -0.07 -14.00
C LEU A 45 -2.96 -0.05 -12.60
N ALA A 46 -2.98 1.10 -11.90
CA ALA A 46 -2.51 1.20 -10.53
C ALA A 46 -3.39 0.36 -9.59
N VAL A 47 -4.72 0.46 -9.73
CA VAL A 47 -5.68 -0.32 -8.92
C VAL A 47 -5.49 -1.82 -9.12
N ILE A 48 -5.33 -2.27 -10.37
CA ILE A 48 -5.07 -3.69 -10.68
C ILE A 48 -3.71 -4.13 -10.09
N SER A 49 -2.70 -3.26 -10.11
CA SER A 49 -1.36 -3.58 -9.61
C SER A 49 -1.32 -3.80 -8.10
N ASP A 50 -2.17 -3.12 -7.34
CA ASP A 50 -2.21 -3.27 -5.87
C ASP A 50 -2.90 -4.55 -5.40
N ASP A 51 -3.84 -5.07 -6.18
CA ASP A 51 -4.59 -6.30 -5.85
C ASP A 51 -3.75 -7.56 -6.11
N ILE A 52 -2.83 -7.52 -7.09
CA ILE A 52 -1.99 -8.67 -7.45
C ILE A 52 -1.15 -9.20 -6.26
N PRO A 53 -0.41 -8.37 -5.50
CA PRO A 53 0.31 -8.83 -4.31
C PRO A 53 -0.58 -9.45 -3.24
N GLU A 54 -1.81 -8.96 -3.06
CA GLU A 54 -2.76 -9.48 -2.07
C GLU A 54 -3.19 -10.91 -2.43
N VAL A 55 -3.56 -11.13 -3.69
CA VAL A 55 -3.95 -12.44 -4.21
C VAL A 55 -2.79 -13.44 -4.19
N LEU A 56 -1.58 -12.99 -4.56
CA LEU A 56 -0.40 -13.85 -4.54
C LEU A 56 0.01 -14.21 -3.11
N GLY A 57 0.05 -13.24 -2.19
CA GLY A 57 0.51 -13.44 -0.82
C GLY A 57 -0.34 -14.45 -0.07
N THR A 58 -1.67 -14.34 -0.19
CA THR A 58 -2.63 -15.30 0.37
C THR A 58 -2.51 -16.68 -0.27
N ALA A 59 -2.43 -16.78 -1.61
CA ALA A 59 -2.27 -18.07 -2.27
C ALA A 59 -0.97 -18.80 -1.86
N PHE A 60 0.14 -18.08 -1.70
CA PHE A 60 1.39 -18.63 -1.18
C PHE A 60 1.29 -19.00 0.31
N ALA A 61 0.62 -18.19 1.13
CA ALA A 61 0.41 -18.48 2.55
C ALA A 61 -0.35 -19.80 2.73
N PHE A 62 -1.44 -20.02 2.00
CA PHE A 62 -2.18 -21.29 2.04
C PHE A 62 -1.37 -22.47 1.49
N ASN A 63 -0.58 -22.24 0.45
CA ASN A 63 0.29 -23.27 -0.10
C ASN A 63 1.36 -23.74 0.92
N ILE A 64 1.95 -22.82 1.69
CA ILE A 64 2.96 -23.17 2.69
C ILE A 64 2.31 -23.80 3.94
N LEU A 65 1.19 -23.24 4.41
CA LEU A 65 0.57 -23.66 5.68
C LEU A 65 -0.17 -25.00 5.58
N PHE A 66 -0.90 -25.22 4.49
CA PHE A 66 -1.78 -26.39 4.32
C PHE A 66 -1.37 -27.31 3.16
N LYS A 67 -0.32 -26.96 2.39
CA LYS A 67 0.10 -27.69 1.18
C LYS A 67 -0.99 -27.87 0.14
N ILE A 68 -1.94 -26.94 0.11
CA ILE A 68 -3.06 -26.90 -0.84
C ILE A 68 -2.57 -26.29 -2.17
N PRO A 69 -3.08 -26.74 -3.34
CA PRO A 69 -2.74 -26.14 -4.63
C PRO A 69 -3.14 -24.66 -4.71
N VAL A 70 -2.31 -23.87 -5.39
CA VAL A 70 -2.43 -22.41 -5.55
C VAL A 70 -3.80 -21.98 -6.08
N TRP A 71 -4.42 -22.78 -6.95
CA TRP A 71 -5.77 -22.50 -7.49
C TRP A 71 -6.85 -22.39 -6.42
N ALA A 72 -6.80 -23.22 -5.37
CA ALA A 72 -7.74 -23.11 -4.26
C ALA A 72 -7.45 -21.88 -3.39
N GLY A 73 -6.18 -21.47 -3.29
CA GLY A 73 -5.79 -20.21 -2.66
C GLY A 73 -6.43 -19.01 -3.34
N VAL A 74 -6.41 -18.95 -4.68
CA VAL A 74 -7.03 -17.86 -5.46
C VAL A 74 -8.56 -17.81 -5.30
N ILE A 75 -9.24 -18.95 -5.13
CA ILE A 75 -10.70 -18.93 -4.87
C ILE A 75 -10.97 -18.33 -3.48
N LEU A 76 -10.11 -18.62 -2.52
CA LEU A 76 -10.27 -18.15 -1.15
C LEU A 76 -10.04 -16.64 -1.00
N THR A 77 -9.25 -16.01 -1.88
CA THR A 77 -9.06 -14.55 -1.89
C THR A 77 -10.32 -13.83 -2.30
N VAL A 78 -11.00 -14.32 -3.34
CA VAL A 78 -12.32 -13.81 -3.75
C VAL A 78 -13.32 -13.93 -2.61
N PHE A 79 -13.28 -15.03 -1.85
CA PHE A 79 -14.11 -15.18 -0.66
C PHE A 79 -13.75 -14.17 0.44
N SER A 80 -12.46 -13.91 0.66
CA SER A 80 -11.99 -12.94 1.66
C SER A 80 -12.40 -11.50 1.33
N THR A 81 -12.33 -11.08 0.06
CA THR A 81 -12.76 -9.74 -0.36
C THR A 81 -14.28 -9.56 -0.25
N LEU A 82 -15.04 -10.60 -0.61
CA LEU A 82 -16.50 -10.64 -0.37
C LEU A 82 -16.85 -10.59 1.11
N LEU A 83 -16.11 -11.30 1.96
CA LEU A 83 -16.31 -11.28 3.41
C LEU A 83 -16.05 -9.88 3.97
N LEU A 84 -14.98 -9.22 3.54
CA LEU A 84 -14.67 -7.85 3.95
C LEU A 84 -15.78 -6.88 3.55
N LEU A 85 -16.28 -6.97 2.31
CA LEU A 85 -17.41 -6.17 1.82
C LEU A 85 -18.70 -6.44 2.62
N GLY A 86 -18.93 -7.70 3.00
CA GLY A 86 -20.04 -8.09 3.88
C GLY A 86 -19.92 -7.47 5.26
N VAL A 87 -18.72 -7.48 5.86
CA VAL A 87 -18.45 -6.89 7.18
C VAL A 87 -18.57 -5.37 7.17
N GLN A 88 -18.23 -4.69 6.07
CA GLN A 88 -18.45 -3.24 5.92
C GLN A 88 -19.92 -2.86 6.14
N ARG A 89 -20.87 -3.69 5.70
CA ARG A 89 -22.31 -3.45 5.90
C ARG A 89 -22.74 -3.52 7.37
N PHE A 90 -21.99 -4.21 8.24
CA PHE A 90 -22.32 -4.37 9.67
C PHE A 90 -21.85 -3.22 10.57
N GLY A 91 -21.17 -2.21 10.00
CA GLY A 91 -20.84 -0.95 10.66
C GLY A 91 -19.34 -0.70 10.78
N ALA A 92 -18.93 0.53 10.43
CA ALA A 92 -17.53 0.95 10.34
C ALA A 92 -16.70 0.71 11.62
N ARG A 93 -17.29 0.92 12.80
CA ARG A 93 -16.60 0.74 14.09
C ARG A 93 -16.12 -0.70 14.34
N LYS A 94 -16.88 -1.70 13.89
CA LYS A 94 -16.48 -3.11 14.07
C LYS A 94 -15.36 -3.48 13.11
N LEU A 95 -15.42 -2.96 11.88
CA LEU A 95 -14.40 -3.19 10.87
C LEU A 95 -13.05 -2.58 11.27
N GLU A 96 -13.06 -1.37 11.85
CA GLU A 96 -11.85 -0.72 12.36
C GLU A 96 -11.14 -1.58 13.41
N PHE A 97 -11.89 -2.14 14.37
CA PHE A 97 -11.31 -3.01 15.39
C PHE A 97 -10.74 -4.31 14.80
N ILE A 98 -11.41 -4.90 13.82
CA ILE A 98 -10.93 -6.10 13.13
C ILE A 98 -9.61 -5.80 12.41
N ILE A 99 -9.53 -4.71 11.66
CA ILE A 99 -8.30 -4.31 10.95
C ILE A 99 -7.17 -4.05 11.95
N ALA A 100 -7.44 -3.34 13.05
CA ALA A 100 -6.46 -3.09 14.09
C ALA A 100 -5.93 -4.38 14.72
N ALA A 101 -6.81 -5.37 14.97
CA ALA A 101 -6.41 -6.68 15.48
C ALA A 101 -5.52 -7.45 14.49
N PHE A 102 -5.85 -7.42 13.19
CA PHE A 102 -5.00 -8.02 12.14
C PHE A 102 -3.62 -7.34 12.05
N MET A 103 -3.57 -6.02 12.10
CA MET A 103 -2.31 -5.26 12.12
C MET A 103 -1.46 -5.61 13.34
N PHE A 104 -2.07 -5.70 14.53
CA PHE A 104 -1.36 -6.06 15.76
C PHE A 104 -0.82 -7.48 15.70
N THR A 105 -1.57 -8.41 15.11
CA THR A 105 -1.13 -9.80 14.92
C THR A 105 0.10 -9.87 14.01
N MET A 106 0.09 -9.14 12.88
CA MET A 106 1.24 -9.06 11.98
C MET A 106 2.46 -8.44 12.65
N ALA A 107 2.28 -7.34 13.38
CA ALA A 107 3.35 -6.70 14.15
C ALA A 107 3.93 -7.63 15.22
N GLY A 108 3.07 -8.38 15.91
CA GLY A 108 3.47 -9.38 16.91
C GLY A 108 4.29 -10.52 16.32
N CYS A 109 3.89 -11.08 15.18
CA CYS A 109 4.68 -12.08 14.47
C CYS A 109 6.06 -11.55 14.09
N PHE A 110 6.12 -10.33 13.51
CA PHE A 110 7.39 -9.73 13.11
C PHE A 110 8.32 -9.46 14.29
N PHE A 111 7.78 -8.97 15.41
CA PHE A 111 8.55 -8.75 16.63
C PHE A 111 9.04 -10.07 17.25
N GLY A 112 8.22 -11.12 17.17
CA GLY A 112 8.59 -12.48 17.57
C GLY A 112 9.76 -13.02 16.76
N GLU A 113 9.69 -12.91 15.43
CA GLU A 113 10.79 -13.32 14.53
C GLU A 113 12.06 -12.51 14.78
N LEU A 114 11.95 -11.19 14.91
CA LEU A 114 13.10 -10.32 15.22
C LEU A 114 13.75 -10.68 16.56
N SER A 115 12.95 -11.00 17.58
CA SER A 115 13.47 -11.42 18.89
C SER A 115 14.18 -12.77 18.80
N TYR A 116 13.62 -13.72 18.05
CA TYR A 116 14.23 -15.04 17.85
C TYR A 116 15.55 -14.96 17.08
N LEU A 117 15.64 -14.11 16.06
CA LEU A 117 16.85 -13.93 15.26
C LEU A 117 17.98 -13.20 16.02
N SER A 118 17.69 -12.59 17.17
CA SER A 118 18.65 -11.87 18.03
C SER A 118 19.65 -11.01 17.23
N PRO A 119 19.20 -10.15 16.29
CA PRO A 119 20.11 -9.28 15.57
C PRO A 119 20.82 -8.36 16.57
N SER A 120 22.12 -8.17 16.39
CA SER A 120 22.88 -7.16 17.12
C SER A 120 22.16 -5.81 17.02
N ALA A 121 21.50 -5.38 18.11
CA ALA A 121 20.77 -4.13 18.15
C ALA A 121 21.66 -2.92 17.80
N ARG A 122 22.97 -3.08 18.02
CA ARG A 122 24.00 -2.11 17.65
C ARG A 122 24.18 -1.98 16.14
N ASP A 123 23.99 -3.04 15.37
CA ASP A 123 24.12 -3.03 13.91
C ASP A 123 22.84 -2.55 13.23
N VAL A 124 21.67 -2.87 13.81
CA VAL A 124 20.37 -2.31 13.37
C VAL A 124 20.35 -0.79 13.56
N THR A 125 20.73 -0.32 14.75
CA THR A 125 20.78 1.13 15.04
C THR A 125 21.84 1.84 14.20
N LYS A 126 23.00 1.24 13.96
CA LYS A 126 23.98 1.80 13.00
C LYS A 126 23.45 1.86 11.58
N GLY A 127 22.72 0.84 11.12
CA GLY A 127 22.09 0.83 9.79
C GLY A 127 20.99 1.87 9.63
N MET A 128 20.26 2.19 10.70
CA MET A 128 19.26 3.27 10.71
C MET A 128 19.89 4.67 10.62
N PHE A 129 21.04 4.89 11.26
CA PHE A 129 21.69 6.21 11.35
C PHE A 129 22.78 6.46 10.30
N VAL A 130 23.37 5.41 9.71
CA VAL A 130 24.40 5.53 8.67
C VAL A 130 23.85 4.93 7.37
N PRO A 131 23.17 5.73 6.52
CA PRO A 131 22.71 5.27 5.21
C PRO A 131 23.93 5.01 4.32
N SER A 132 24.37 3.76 4.28
CA SER A 132 25.48 3.32 3.44
C SER A 132 24.91 2.65 2.19
N LEU A 133 24.92 3.36 1.05
CA LEU A 133 24.60 2.82 -0.28
C LEU A 133 25.75 1.92 -0.79
N ARG A 134 26.13 0.90 -0.01
CA ARG A 134 27.18 -0.06 -0.37
C ARG A 134 26.56 -1.21 -1.17
N GLY A 135 26.66 -1.13 -2.49
CA GLY A 135 26.33 -2.23 -3.40
C GLY A 135 25.63 -1.78 -4.68
N LYS A 136 25.83 -2.51 -5.78
CA LYS A 136 25.29 -2.20 -7.12
C LYS A 136 23.75 -2.36 -7.27
N GLY A 137 23.00 -2.36 -6.18
CA GLY A 137 21.53 -2.43 -6.15
C GLY A 137 20.89 -1.68 -4.99
N ALA A 138 21.67 -1.03 -4.11
CA ALA A 138 21.15 -0.34 -2.93
C ALA A 138 20.25 0.85 -3.31
N ALA A 139 20.61 1.58 -4.37
CA ALA A 139 19.80 2.69 -4.88
C ALA A 139 18.46 2.20 -5.47
N ALA A 140 18.46 1.07 -6.18
CA ALA A 140 17.23 0.49 -6.73
C ALA A 140 16.28 0.04 -5.60
N ASN A 141 16.80 -0.61 -4.57
CA ASN A 141 16.01 -1.01 -3.40
C ASN A 141 15.46 0.19 -2.64
N ALA A 142 16.26 1.25 -2.48
CA ALA A 142 15.81 2.49 -1.86
C ALA A 142 14.68 3.14 -2.68
N MET A 143 14.84 3.25 -4.01
CA MET A 143 13.79 3.78 -4.90
C MET A 143 12.51 2.93 -4.84
N ALA A 144 12.63 1.60 -4.79
CA ALA A 144 11.49 0.71 -4.63
C ALA A 144 10.77 0.93 -3.28
N LEU A 145 11.52 1.07 -2.18
CA LEU A 145 10.94 1.36 -0.87
C LEU A 145 10.24 2.73 -0.84
N PHE A 146 10.85 3.75 -1.43
CA PHE A 146 10.23 5.07 -1.59
C PHE A 146 8.95 5.00 -2.43
N GLY A 147 8.97 4.26 -3.55
CA GLY A 147 7.79 4.02 -4.38
C GLY A 147 6.64 3.36 -3.60
N ALA A 148 6.97 2.36 -2.77
CA ALA A 148 5.98 1.70 -1.91
C ALA A 148 5.40 2.63 -0.83
N ILE A 149 6.18 3.57 -0.28
CA ILE A 149 5.69 4.55 0.70
C ILE A 149 4.81 5.61 0.04
N ILE A 150 5.13 6.02 -1.20
CA ILE A 150 4.40 7.05 -1.94
C ILE A 150 3.05 6.52 -2.45
N HIS A 151 2.89 5.20 -2.53
CA HIS A 151 1.63 4.56 -2.91
C HIS A 151 0.47 5.12 -2.06
N ARG A 152 -0.29 6.05 -2.65
CA ARG A 152 -1.37 6.79 -1.99
C ARG A 152 -2.68 6.10 -2.33
N LYS A 153 -3.27 5.44 -1.33
CA LYS A 153 -4.56 4.71 -1.41
C LYS A 153 -5.80 5.61 -1.66
N GLU A 154 -5.60 6.89 -1.97
CA GLU A 154 -6.63 7.95 -2.00
C GLU A 154 -6.81 8.54 -3.42
N LEU A 155 -6.64 7.71 -4.46
CA LEU A 155 -6.89 8.12 -5.86
C LEU A 155 -8.24 7.65 -6.42
N ILE A 156 -9.14 7.18 -5.55
CA ILE A 156 -10.54 6.88 -5.90
C ILE A 156 -11.45 7.64 -4.94
#